data_AF-A0A7S2INU4-F1
#
_entry.id   AF-A0A7S2INU4-F1
#
_cell.length_a   1.000
_cell.length_b   1.000
_cell.length_c   1.000
_cell.angle_alpha   90.00
_cell.angle_beta   90.00
_cell.angle_gamma   90.00
#
_symmetry.space_group_name_H-M   'P 1'
#
loop_
_entity.id
_entity.type
_entity.pdbx_description
1 polymer ?
#
loop_
_entity_poly.entity_id
_entity_poly.type
_entity_poly.pdbx_seq_one_letter_code
_entity_poly.pdbx_strand_id
1 'polypeptide(L)'
;MADSKVKDMGLAEFGRKELDLAEHEMPGLMSARKEFGPGQPFKGLNINGSLHMTIQTGVLIETLAALGAKVRWCSCNIFSTQDHAAAGIAKAGTATVFAWKGETLKEYWWCTEQMMTVPGADGCDQLVDDGGDATLLIHKGKEFEEKFAKDGSLPDPASTENAEFKCILELLKDSIQVDKTKYTRMAAKCKGVSEETTTGVHRLKEMAAEGTLLFPAINVNDCVTKSKFD
;
A
#
# COMPACT_ATOMS: atom_id res chain seq x y z
N MET A 1 14.54 6.41 10.61
CA MET A 1 13.29 6.21 9.83
C MET A 1 13.75 5.89 8.42
N ALA A 2 13.14 4.93 7.73
CA ALA A 2 13.50 4.74 6.32
C ALA A 2 13.01 5.96 5.54
N ASP A 3 13.93 6.72 4.96
CA ASP A 3 13.63 7.83 4.07
C ASP A 3 12.89 7.33 2.83
N SER A 4 12.07 8.18 2.21
CA SER A 4 11.41 7.85 0.93
C SER A 4 12.44 7.43 -0.12
N LYS A 5 12.09 6.43 -0.93
CA LYS A 5 12.87 6.02 -2.11
C LYS A 5 12.06 6.28 -3.37
N VAL A 6 12.47 7.31 -4.09
CA VAL A 6 11.89 7.73 -5.38
C VAL A 6 13.01 7.92 -6.40
N LYS A 7 12.68 8.01 -7.68
CA LYS A 7 13.67 8.08 -8.75
C LYS A 7 14.55 9.32 -8.71
N ASP A 8 13.92 10.49 -8.58
CA ASP A 8 14.61 11.79 -8.64
C ASP A 8 13.85 12.86 -7.85
N MET A 9 14.44 13.29 -6.73
CA MET A 9 13.88 14.36 -5.88
C MET A 9 13.91 15.74 -6.56
N GLY A 10 14.70 15.93 -7.62
CA GLY A 10 14.73 17.16 -8.42
C GLY A 10 13.41 17.45 -9.16
N LEU A 11 12.55 16.44 -9.32
CA LEU A 11 11.24 16.56 -9.97
C LEU A 11 10.14 17.10 -9.06
N ALA A 12 10.42 17.30 -7.76
CA ALA A 12 9.39 17.63 -6.77
C ALA A 12 8.65 18.94 -7.05
N GLU A 13 9.31 19.97 -7.57
CA GLU A 13 8.66 21.24 -7.91
C GLU A 13 7.68 21.10 -9.08
N PHE A 14 8.02 20.27 -10.07
CA PHE A 14 7.11 19.97 -11.17
C PHE A 14 5.90 19.16 -10.66
N GLY A 15 6.16 18.14 -9.83
CA GLY A 15 5.10 17.37 -9.17
C GLY A 15 4.15 18.24 -8.35
N ARG A 16 4.67 19.23 -7.60
CA ARG A 16 3.84 20.18 -6.85
C ARG A 16 2.92 20.97 -7.77
N LYS A 17 3.44 21.52 -8.87
CA LYS A 17 2.62 22.29 -9.83
C LYS A 17 1.49 21.45 -10.42
N GLU A 18 1.74 20.19 -10.76
CA GLU A 18 0.68 19.32 -11.29
C GLU A 18 -0.30 18.87 -10.22
N LEU A 19 0.13 18.67 -8.97
CA LEU A 19 -0.77 18.42 -7.84
C LEU A 19 -1.73 19.61 -7.63
N ASP A 20 -1.20 20.84 -7.61
CA ASP A 20 -2.01 22.04 -7.44
C ASP A 20 -3.06 22.18 -8.56
N LEU A 21 -2.70 21.82 -9.81
CA LEU A 21 -3.65 21.78 -10.93
C LEU A 21 -4.70 20.67 -10.75
N ALA A 22 -4.29 19.47 -10.34
CA ALA A 22 -5.19 18.35 -10.14
C ALA A 22 -6.21 18.58 -9.03
N GLU A 23 -5.88 19.36 -8.00
CA GLU A 23 -6.83 19.74 -6.94
C GLU A 23 -8.07 20.46 -7.49
N HIS A 24 -7.93 21.27 -8.55
CA HIS A 24 -9.06 21.92 -9.22
C HIS A 24 -10.00 20.92 -9.91
N GLU A 25 -9.47 19.79 -10.37
CA GLU A 25 -10.23 18.72 -11.05
C GLU A 25 -10.71 17.63 -10.08
N MET A 26 -10.39 17.72 -8.79
CA MET A 26 -10.76 16.73 -7.78
C MET A 26 -11.63 17.33 -6.64
N PRO A 27 -12.79 17.94 -6.97
CA PRO A 27 -13.62 18.67 -6.01
C PRO A 27 -14.16 17.80 -4.86
N GLY A 28 -14.32 16.49 -5.08
CA GLY A 28 -14.74 15.55 -4.04
C GLY A 28 -13.72 15.44 -2.90
N LEU A 29 -12.44 15.26 -3.24
CA LEU A 29 -11.36 15.23 -2.25
C LEU A 29 -11.17 16.58 -1.57
N MET A 30 -11.25 17.68 -2.34
CA MET A 30 -11.12 19.02 -1.76
C MET A 30 -12.25 19.34 -0.78
N SER A 31 -13.47 18.91 -1.09
CA SER A 31 -14.62 19.03 -0.19
C SER A 31 -14.42 18.21 1.09
N ALA A 32 -13.92 16.97 0.97
CA ALA A 32 -13.61 16.13 2.13
C ALA A 32 -12.55 16.76 3.05
N ARG A 33 -11.50 17.37 2.48
CA ARG A 33 -10.50 18.13 3.26
C ARG A 33 -11.15 19.30 4.01
N LYS A 34 -12.03 20.06 3.34
CA LYS A 34 -12.72 21.20 3.95
C LYS A 34 -13.67 20.78 5.08
N GLU A 35 -14.42 19.70 4.87
CA GLU A 35 -15.43 19.22 5.81
C GLU A 35 -14.79 18.52 7.02
N PHE A 36 -13.88 17.57 6.78
CA PHE A 36 -13.35 16.69 7.81
C PHE A 36 -11.96 17.09 8.33
N GLY A 37 -11.24 17.96 7.62
CA GLY A 37 -9.93 18.46 8.02
C GLY A 37 -9.91 19.03 9.45
N PRO A 38 -10.84 19.91 9.86
CA PRO A 38 -10.86 20.43 11.23
C PRO A 38 -11.04 19.36 12.30
N GLY A 39 -11.75 18.27 11.97
CA GLY A 39 -12.03 17.16 12.89
C GLY A 39 -10.88 16.17 13.05
N GLN A 40 -9.92 16.16 12.11
CA GLN A 40 -8.77 15.25 12.10
C GLN A 40 -9.16 13.78 12.39
N PRO A 41 -10.12 13.19 11.64
CA PRO A 41 -10.68 11.87 11.97
C PRO A 41 -9.64 10.74 11.91
N PHE A 42 -8.54 10.92 11.18
CA PHE A 42 -7.47 9.93 11.06
C PHE A 42 -6.27 10.20 11.97
N LYS A 43 -6.39 11.16 12.90
CA LYS A 43 -5.32 11.50 13.82
C LYS A 43 -4.78 10.27 14.55
N GLY A 44 -3.49 10.00 14.35
CA GLY A 44 -2.78 8.91 15.01
C GLY A 44 -2.92 7.55 14.33
N LEU A 45 -3.67 7.44 13.24
CA LEU A 45 -3.72 6.23 12.42
C LEU A 45 -2.54 6.17 11.47
N ASN A 46 -1.97 4.99 11.30
CA ASN A 46 -1.04 4.69 10.21
C ASN A 46 -1.86 4.14 9.04
N ILE A 47 -1.91 4.86 7.93
CA ILE A 47 -2.60 4.44 6.71
C ILE A 47 -1.56 4.15 5.65
N ASN A 48 -1.63 2.94 5.12
CA ASN A 48 -0.71 2.43 4.13
C ASN A 48 -1.43 2.25 2.80
N GLY A 49 -0.78 2.62 1.70
CA GLY A 49 -1.38 2.54 0.36
C GLY A 49 -0.52 1.79 -0.65
N SER A 50 -1.17 0.95 -1.45
CA SER A 50 -0.63 0.25 -2.62
C SER A 50 -1.54 0.49 -3.82
N LEU A 51 -1.51 1.72 -4.32
CA LEU A 51 -2.24 2.21 -5.49
C LEU A 51 -1.24 2.81 -6.47
N HIS A 52 -1.57 2.89 -7.76
CA HIS A 52 -0.73 3.56 -8.75
C HIS A 52 -0.24 4.94 -8.24
N MET A 53 1.07 5.15 -8.16
CA MET A 53 1.64 6.40 -7.64
C MET A 53 1.62 7.53 -8.69
N THR A 54 0.44 8.11 -8.92
CA THR A 54 0.18 9.20 -9.88
C THR A 54 -0.06 10.54 -9.18
N ILE A 55 -0.26 11.60 -9.95
CA ILE A 55 -0.72 12.91 -9.47
C ILE A 55 -2.05 12.80 -8.73
N GLN A 56 -3.02 12.07 -9.29
CA GLN A 56 -4.34 11.89 -8.68
C GLN A 56 -4.22 11.18 -7.32
N THR A 57 -3.40 10.13 -7.26
CA THR A 57 -3.08 9.44 -6.00
C THR A 57 -2.34 10.35 -5.03
N GLY A 58 -1.48 11.26 -5.51
CA GLY A 58 -0.88 12.28 -4.67
C GLY A 58 -1.91 13.17 -3.98
N VAL A 59 -2.98 13.59 -4.68
CA VAL A 59 -4.08 14.36 -4.08
C VAL A 59 -4.85 13.53 -3.04
N LEU A 60 -5.04 12.23 -3.28
CA LEU A 60 -5.60 11.30 -2.29
C LEU A 60 -4.72 11.20 -1.03
N ILE A 61 -3.41 10.98 -1.20
CA ILE A 61 -2.43 10.90 -0.11
C ILE A 61 -2.47 12.17 0.75
N GLU A 62 -2.44 13.34 0.12
CA GLU A 62 -2.49 14.62 0.83
C GLU A 62 -3.85 14.85 1.50
N THR A 63 -4.92 14.26 1.00
CA THR A 63 -6.22 14.27 1.68
C THR A 63 -6.18 13.42 2.95
N LEU A 64 -5.64 12.21 2.90
CA LEU A 64 -5.47 11.35 4.09
C LEU A 64 -4.60 12.04 5.15
N ALA A 65 -3.48 12.64 4.73
CA ALA A 65 -2.60 13.41 5.61
C ALA A 65 -3.30 14.64 6.19
N ALA A 66 -4.05 15.39 5.38
CA ALA A 66 -4.84 16.55 5.84
C ALA A 66 -5.93 16.17 6.84
N LEU A 67 -6.44 14.93 6.79
CA LEU A 67 -7.39 14.38 7.76
C LEU A 67 -6.69 13.77 9.01
N GLY A 68 -5.35 13.85 9.09
CA GLY A 68 -4.56 13.53 10.29
C GLY A 68 -3.80 12.20 10.27
N ALA A 69 -3.85 11.46 9.16
CA ALA A 69 -3.17 10.17 9.03
C ALA A 69 -1.64 10.31 8.93
N LYS A 70 -0.92 9.30 9.40
CA LYS A 70 0.49 9.06 9.03
C LYS A 70 0.50 8.13 7.83
N VAL A 71 1.00 8.59 6.69
CA VAL A 71 0.84 7.88 5.42
C VAL A 71 2.15 7.27 4.92
N ARG A 72 2.09 6.03 4.45
CA ARG A 72 3.18 5.36 3.70
C ARG A 72 2.61 4.80 2.40
N TRP A 73 3.38 4.85 1.32
CA TRP A 73 2.86 4.52 -0.01
C TRP A 73 3.87 3.78 -0.88
N CYS A 74 3.37 2.82 -1.66
CA CYS A 74 4.04 2.24 -2.82
C CYS A 74 3.07 2.19 -4.02
N SER A 75 3.61 1.96 -5.21
CA SER A 75 2.80 1.71 -6.40
C SER A 75 2.34 0.25 -6.44
N CYS A 76 1.18 -0.04 -7.04
CA CYS A 76 0.70 -1.41 -7.34
C CYS A 76 1.11 -1.90 -8.74
N ASN A 77 1.89 -1.12 -9.49
CA ASN A 77 2.41 -1.52 -10.79
C ASN A 77 3.76 -0.87 -11.09
N ILE A 78 4.68 -1.67 -11.64
CA ILE A 78 6.06 -1.27 -11.94
C ILE A 78 6.18 -0.14 -12.96
N PHE A 79 5.14 0.14 -13.76
CA PHE A 79 5.17 1.18 -14.79
C PHE A 79 4.22 2.34 -14.54
N SER A 80 3.35 2.29 -13.54
CA SER A 80 2.32 3.32 -13.35
C SER A 80 2.81 4.57 -12.62
N THR A 81 3.93 4.48 -11.89
CA THR A 81 4.44 5.62 -11.13
C THR A 81 4.73 6.80 -12.04
N GLN A 82 4.24 7.97 -11.64
CA GLN A 82 4.66 9.26 -12.15
C GLN A 82 5.76 9.80 -11.23
N ASP A 83 7.01 9.76 -11.68
CA ASP A 83 8.18 10.04 -10.84
C ASP A 83 8.14 11.44 -10.18
N HIS A 84 7.58 12.43 -10.87
CA HIS A 84 7.39 13.78 -10.34
C HIS A 84 6.32 13.83 -9.25
N ALA A 85 5.23 13.07 -9.36
CA ALA A 85 4.22 12.95 -8.31
C ALA A 85 4.82 12.33 -7.04
N ALA A 86 5.54 11.21 -7.18
CA ALA A 86 6.24 10.54 -6.08
C ALA A 86 7.23 11.49 -5.38
N ALA A 87 8.04 12.23 -6.16
CA ALA A 87 8.97 13.22 -5.63
C ALA A 87 8.26 14.40 -4.92
N GLY A 88 7.15 14.89 -5.48
CA GLY A 88 6.36 15.98 -4.90
C GLY A 88 5.77 15.63 -3.54
N ILE A 89 5.24 14.41 -3.39
CA ILE A 89 4.72 13.88 -2.12
C ILE A 89 5.84 13.63 -1.12
N ALA A 90 6.92 12.96 -1.55
CA ALA A 90 8.07 12.71 -0.69
C ALA A 90 8.72 14.00 -0.18
N LYS A 91 8.83 15.04 -1.03
CA LYS A 91 9.40 16.34 -0.66
C LYS A 91 8.52 17.12 0.32
N ALA A 92 7.20 17.04 0.16
CA ALA A 92 6.26 17.68 1.07
C ALA A 92 6.21 17.02 2.46
N GLY A 93 6.64 15.76 2.56
CA GLY A 93 6.62 15.01 3.81
C GLY A 93 5.21 14.58 4.23
N THR A 94 4.25 14.62 3.30
CA THR A 94 2.86 14.18 3.53
C THR A 94 2.74 12.66 3.57
N ALA A 95 3.67 11.94 2.93
CA ALA A 95 3.84 10.50 3.07
C ALA A 95 5.31 10.08 2.92
N THR A 96 5.65 8.90 3.46
CA THR A 96 6.87 8.17 3.07
C THR A 96 6.57 7.34 1.82
N VAL A 97 7.31 7.56 0.73
CA VAL A 97 7.02 6.96 -0.59
C VAL A 97 8.13 6.00 -1.02
N PHE A 98 7.77 4.81 -1.46
CA PHE A 98 8.66 3.82 -2.08
C PHE A 98 8.07 3.46 -3.44
N ALA A 99 8.41 4.26 -4.46
CA ALA A 99 7.88 4.07 -5.80
C ALA A 99 8.72 4.80 -6.86
N TRP A 100 8.99 4.15 -7.98
CA TRP A 100 9.51 4.78 -9.20
C TRP A 100 9.00 4.08 -10.46
N LYS A 101 9.04 4.77 -11.59
CA LYS A 101 8.67 4.18 -12.88
C LYS A 101 9.79 3.27 -13.39
N GLY A 102 9.43 2.05 -13.76
CA GLY A 102 10.34 1.05 -14.29
C GLY A 102 11.03 0.21 -13.22
N GLU A 103 10.35 -0.03 -12.10
CA GLU A 103 10.79 -1.01 -11.10
C GLU A 103 10.98 -2.41 -11.72
N THR A 104 11.95 -3.15 -11.21
CA THR A 104 11.98 -4.60 -11.35
C THR A 104 10.97 -5.25 -10.39
N LEU A 105 10.56 -6.50 -10.64
CA LEU A 105 9.67 -7.22 -9.71
C LEU A 105 10.25 -7.34 -8.29
N LYS A 106 11.57 -7.47 -8.15
CA LYS A 106 12.21 -7.51 -6.83
C LYS A 106 12.10 -6.16 -6.11
N GLU A 107 12.27 -5.07 -6.84
CA GLU A 107 12.11 -3.71 -6.29
C GLU A 107 10.66 -3.42 -5.94
N TYR A 108 9.71 -3.85 -6.77
CA TYR A 108 8.27 -3.75 -6.50
C TYR A 108 7.91 -4.35 -5.14
N TRP A 109 8.23 -5.64 -4.94
CA TRP A 109 7.92 -6.32 -3.68
C TRP A 109 8.70 -5.75 -2.49
N TRP A 110 9.94 -5.28 -2.72
CA TRP A 110 10.68 -4.54 -1.71
C TRP A 110 9.96 -3.23 -1.31
N CYS A 111 9.46 -2.45 -2.29
CA CYS A 111 8.69 -1.23 -2.04
C CYS A 111 7.42 -1.54 -1.22
N THR A 112 6.71 -2.60 -1.58
CA THR A 112 5.52 -3.11 -0.85
C THR A 112 5.86 -3.43 0.61
N GLU A 113 6.98 -4.12 0.86
CA GLU A 113 7.45 -4.41 2.23
C GLU A 113 7.86 -3.15 3.00
N GLN A 114 8.58 -2.21 2.36
CA GLN A 114 8.99 -0.97 3.01
C GLN A 114 7.78 -0.10 3.39
N MET A 115 6.77 -0.06 2.52
CA MET A 115 5.51 0.61 2.78
C MET A 115 4.83 -0.01 4.02
N MET A 116 4.72 -1.34 4.11
CA MET A 116 4.13 -2.05 5.25
C MET A 116 4.90 -1.94 6.56
N THR A 117 6.22 -1.73 6.49
CA THR A 117 7.08 -1.67 7.68
C THR A 117 7.02 -0.27 8.32
N VAL A 118 6.13 -0.10 9.30
CA VAL A 118 5.92 1.17 10.02
C VAL A 118 6.88 1.27 11.22
N PRO A 119 7.80 2.25 11.29
CA PRO A 119 8.72 2.37 12.42
C PRO A 119 7.99 2.56 13.76
N GLY A 120 8.28 1.68 14.73
CA GLY A 120 7.69 1.74 16.07
C GLY A 120 6.26 1.22 16.17
N ALA A 121 5.75 0.55 15.14
CA ALA A 121 4.45 -0.10 15.15
C ALA A 121 4.51 -1.46 14.44
N ASP A 122 3.58 -2.35 14.78
CA ASP A 122 3.44 -3.66 14.13
C ASP A 122 2.69 -3.56 12.79
N GLY A 123 2.94 -2.53 11.97
CA GLY A 123 2.25 -2.28 10.70
C GLY A 123 1.18 -1.17 10.75
N CYS A 124 0.33 -1.13 9.73
CA CYS A 124 -0.70 -0.10 9.56
C CYS A 124 -1.99 -0.39 10.32
N ASP A 125 -2.74 0.67 10.61
CA ASP A 125 -4.10 0.56 11.14
C ASP A 125 -5.12 0.32 10.01
N GLN A 126 -4.90 0.88 8.82
CA GLN A 126 -5.74 0.68 7.64
C GLN A 126 -4.88 0.56 6.37
N LEU A 127 -5.36 -0.24 5.43
CA LEU A 127 -4.74 -0.47 4.13
C LEU A 127 -5.65 0.05 3.01
N VAL A 128 -5.07 0.74 2.04
CA VAL A 128 -5.70 1.09 0.76
C VAL A 128 -4.98 0.29 -0.32
N ASP A 129 -5.69 -0.61 -1.00
CA ASP A 129 -5.08 -1.59 -1.90
C ASP A 129 -5.76 -1.55 -3.29
N ASP A 130 -4.97 -1.84 -4.32
CA ASP A 130 -5.43 -1.94 -5.70
C ASP A 130 -4.79 -3.16 -6.35
N GLY A 131 -5.63 -4.15 -6.63
CA GLY A 131 -5.26 -5.46 -7.15
C GLY A 131 -5.01 -6.50 -6.05
N GLY A 132 -4.91 -6.07 -4.79
CA GLY A 132 -4.83 -6.96 -3.63
C GLY A 132 -3.44 -7.51 -3.30
N ASP A 133 -2.37 -6.94 -3.85
CA ASP A 133 -0.99 -7.46 -3.66
C ASP A 133 -0.47 -7.20 -2.25
N ALA A 134 -0.77 -6.04 -1.66
CA ALA A 134 -0.38 -5.76 -0.28
C ALA A 134 -1.15 -6.69 0.68
N THR A 135 -2.43 -6.90 0.42
CA THR A 135 -3.27 -7.85 1.15
C THR A 135 -2.73 -9.28 1.02
N LEU A 136 -2.39 -9.71 -0.20
CA LEU A 136 -1.82 -11.03 -0.47
C LEU A 136 -0.53 -11.25 0.33
N LEU A 137 0.37 -10.27 0.37
CA LEU A 137 1.64 -10.40 1.08
C LEU A 137 1.43 -10.57 2.58
N ILE A 138 0.47 -9.87 3.21
CA ILE A 138 0.15 -10.05 4.64
C ILE A 138 -0.38 -11.48 4.89
N HIS A 139 -1.28 -11.97 4.04
CA HIS A 139 -1.86 -13.31 4.19
C HIS A 139 -0.80 -14.40 4.02
N LYS A 140 0.02 -14.31 2.96
CA LYS A 140 1.11 -15.27 2.71
C LYS A 140 2.21 -15.17 3.75
N GLY A 141 2.57 -13.97 4.18
CA GLY A 141 3.56 -13.78 5.23
C GLY A 141 3.15 -14.49 6.52
N LYS A 142 1.92 -14.29 6.99
CA LYS A 142 1.39 -15.01 8.17
C LYS A 142 1.37 -16.52 7.95
N GLU A 143 0.89 -16.99 6.80
CA GLU A 143 0.86 -18.43 6.46
C GLU A 143 2.25 -19.08 6.56
N PHE A 144 3.27 -18.42 6.02
CA PHE A 144 4.65 -18.93 6.05
C PHE A 144 5.32 -18.78 7.42
N GLU A 145 5.00 -17.74 8.19
CA GLU A 145 5.43 -17.62 9.59
C GLU A 145 4.85 -18.74 10.46
N GLU A 146 3.58 -19.10 10.28
CA GLU A 146 2.93 -20.22 10.99
C GLU A 146 3.55 -21.57 10.62
N LYS A 147 3.84 -21.80 9.34
CA LYS A 147 4.58 -22.99 8.87
C LYS A 147 5.97 -23.06 9.51
N PHE A 148 6.73 -21.96 9.45
CA PHE A 148 8.05 -21.89 10.06
C PHE A 148 8.01 -22.13 11.58
N ALA A 149 7.01 -21.59 12.28
CA ALA A 149 6.84 -21.82 13.71
C ALA A 149 6.51 -23.29 14.04
N LYS A 150 5.85 -24.01 13.13
CA LYS A 150 5.43 -25.41 13.32
C LYS A 150 6.57 -26.40 13.07
N ASP A 151 7.34 -26.22 12.00
CA ASP A 151 8.31 -27.23 11.54
C ASP A 151 9.68 -26.66 11.11
N GLY A 152 9.88 -25.35 11.21
CA GLY A 152 11.12 -24.68 10.82
C GLY A 152 11.32 -24.53 9.31
N SER A 153 10.34 -24.90 8.49
CA SER A 153 10.42 -24.75 7.03
C SER A 153 10.38 -23.28 6.62
N LEU A 154 11.32 -22.90 5.75
CA LEU A 154 11.34 -21.59 5.11
C LEU A 154 10.65 -21.66 3.74
N PRO A 155 10.06 -20.54 3.25
CA PRO A 155 9.58 -20.45 1.88
C PRO A 155 10.70 -20.83 0.88
N ASP A 156 10.36 -21.65 -0.12
CA ASP A 156 11.29 -22.07 -1.17
C ASP A 156 10.88 -21.47 -2.53
N PRO A 157 11.63 -20.48 -3.06
CA PRO A 157 11.38 -19.92 -4.39
C PRO A 157 11.41 -20.95 -5.53
N ALA A 158 12.08 -22.10 -5.35
CA ALA A 158 12.08 -23.17 -6.35
C ALA A 158 10.76 -23.96 -6.40
N SER A 159 9.84 -23.74 -5.46
CA SER A 159 8.54 -24.45 -5.39
C SER A 159 7.49 -23.98 -6.41
N THR A 160 7.79 -22.94 -7.19
CA THR A 160 6.88 -22.35 -8.17
C THR A 160 7.62 -22.01 -9.45
N GLU A 161 6.91 -21.95 -10.58
CA GLU A 161 7.45 -21.39 -11.83
C GLU A 161 7.00 -19.95 -12.09
N ASN A 162 6.09 -19.40 -11.27
CA ASN A 162 5.66 -18.02 -11.40
C ASN A 162 6.76 -17.06 -10.91
N ALA A 163 7.34 -16.28 -11.82
CA ALA A 163 8.47 -15.38 -11.54
C ALA A 163 8.18 -14.32 -10.45
N GLU A 164 6.95 -13.83 -10.39
CA GLU A 164 6.52 -12.87 -9.37
C GLU A 164 6.39 -13.55 -8.00
N PHE A 165 5.78 -14.74 -7.97
CA PHE A 165 5.67 -15.51 -6.74
C PHE A 165 7.04 -15.96 -6.22
N LYS A 166 8.03 -16.22 -7.09
CA LYS A 166 9.43 -16.42 -6.67
C LYS A 166 9.95 -15.21 -5.87
N CYS A 167 9.67 -13.99 -6.31
CA CYS A 167 10.09 -12.77 -5.60
C CYS A 167 9.43 -12.66 -4.22
N ILE A 168 8.14 -12.99 -4.11
CA ILE A 168 7.44 -13.03 -2.81
C ILE A 168 8.05 -14.06 -1.88
N LEU A 169 8.31 -15.28 -2.36
CA LEU A 169 8.89 -16.35 -1.54
C LEU A 169 10.31 -16.00 -1.08
N GLU A 170 11.13 -15.40 -1.96
CA GLU A 170 12.45 -14.86 -1.59
C GLU A 170 12.33 -13.81 -0.48
N LEU A 171 11.44 -12.82 -0.65
CA LEU A 171 11.21 -11.77 0.32
C LEU A 171 10.76 -12.33 1.68
N LEU A 172 9.79 -13.23 1.69
CA LEU A 172 9.27 -13.82 2.93
C LEU A 172 10.32 -14.69 3.62
N LYS A 173 11.13 -15.44 2.86
CA LYS A 173 12.25 -16.22 3.41
C LYS A 173 13.25 -15.33 4.12
N ASP A 174 13.57 -14.17 3.56
CA ASP A 174 14.50 -13.22 4.16
C ASP A 174 13.85 -12.50 5.36
N SER A 175 12.58 -12.09 5.24
CA SER A 175 11.83 -11.45 6.32
C SER A 175 11.71 -12.34 7.56
N ILE A 176 11.38 -13.62 7.41
CA ILE A 176 11.23 -14.57 8.55
C ILE A 176 12.54 -14.73 9.33
N GLN A 177 13.69 -14.64 8.66
CA GLN A 177 14.99 -14.72 9.33
C GLN A 177 15.28 -13.49 10.19
N VAL A 178 14.73 -12.33 9.83
CA VAL A 178 14.87 -11.07 10.58
C VAL A 178 13.84 -10.97 11.71
N ASP A 179 12.58 -11.24 11.41
CA ASP A 179 11.47 -11.23 12.37
C ASP A 179 10.46 -12.32 12.00
N LYS A 180 10.39 -13.35 12.85
CA LYS A 180 9.59 -14.56 12.64
C LYS A 180 8.08 -14.36 12.80
N THR A 181 7.65 -13.18 13.25
CA THR A 181 6.23 -12.91 13.56
C THR A 181 5.77 -11.56 13.02
N LYS A 182 6.53 -10.95 12.10
CA LYS A 182 6.26 -9.63 11.51
C LYS A 182 4.85 -9.57 10.92
N TYR A 183 4.52 -10.48 10.01
CA TYR A 183 3.25 -10.48 9.29
C TYR A 183 2.09 -10.95 10.18
N THR A 184 2.35 -11.84 11.13
CA THR A 184 1.39 -12.26 12.15
C THR A 184 0.92 -11.07 12.98
N ARG A 185 1.86 -10.22 13.43
CA ARG A 185 1.51 -9.00 14.18
C ARG A 185 0.86 -7.95 13.28
N MET A 186 1.31 -7.79 12.03
CA MET A 186 0.65 -6.92 11.04
C MET A 186 -0.80 -7.29 10.78
N ALA A 187 -1.07 -8.57 10.55
CA ALA A 187 -2.42 -9.08 10.35
C ALA A 187 -3.33 -8.80 11.56
N ALA A 188 -2.81 -8.96 12.78
CA ALA A 188 -3.57 -8.68 14.00
C ALA A 188 -3.79 -7.17 14.24
N LYS A 189 -2.87 -6.32 13.76
CA LYS A 189 -2.92 -4.87 13.93
C LYS A 189 -3.85 -4.18 12.91
N CYS A 190 -3.90 -4.68 11.68
CA CYS A 190 -4.69 -4.11 10.60
C CYS A 190 -6.19 -4.19 10.90
N LYS A 191 -6.89 -3.05 10.86
CA LYS A 191 -8.34 -2.97 11.12
C LYS A 191 -9.19 -3.17 9.87
N GLY A 192 -8.57 -3.12 8.70
CA GLY A 192 -9.22 -3.45 7.45
C GLY A 192 -8.53 -2.86 6.22
N VAL A 193 -9.00 -3.30 5.06
CA VAL A 193 -8.57 -2.86 3.74
C VAL A 193 -9.72 -2.27 2.94
N SER A 194 -9.48 -1.22 2.16
CA SER A 194 -10.37 -0.75 1.10
C SER A 194 -9.75 -1.07 -0.26
N GLU A 195 -10.44 -1.86 -1.08
CA GLU A 195 -9.92 -2.41 -2.34
C GLU A 195 -10.57 -1.75 -3.56
N GLU A 196 -9.71 -1.27 -4.46
CA GLU A 196 -10.05 -0.39 -5.57
C GLU A 196 -10.56 -1.13 -6.81
N THR A 197 -10.03 -2.31 -7.14
CA THR A 197 -10.30 -2.94 -8.45
C THR A 197 -10.98 -4.30 -8.37
N THR A 198 -11.69 -4.64 -9.45
CA THR A 198 -12.43 -5.91 -9.60
C THR A 198 -11.57 -7.14 -9.29
N THR A 199 -10.29 -7.15 -9.71
CA THR A 199 -9.36 -8.25 -9.48
C THR A 199 -9.05 -8.44 -8.00
N GLY A 200 -8.73 -7.36 -7.28
CA GLY A 200 -8.48 -7.43 -5.85
C GLY A 200 -9.75 -7.82 -5.08
N VAL A 201 -10.91 -7.30 -5.48
CA VAL A 201 -12.20 -7.70 -4.90
C VAL A 201 -12.48 -9.19 -5.10
N HIS A 202 -12.12 -9.77 -6.24
CA HIS A 202 -12.26 -11.21 -6.46
C HIS A 202 -11.41 -12.00 -5.45
N ARG A 203 -10.14 -11.63 -5.28
CA ARG A 203 -9.24 -12.25 -4.28
C ARG A 203 -9.81 -12.15 -2.87
N LEU A 204 -10.35 -10.99 -2.50
CA LEU A 204 -11.01 -10.80 -1.19
C LEU A 204 -12.24 -11.70 -1.01
N LYS A 205 -13.08 -11.84 -2.04
CA LYS A 205 -14.26 -12.72 -2.01
C LYS A 205 -13.87 -14.19 -1.88
N GLU A 206 -12.82 -14.63 -2.56
CA GLU A 206 -12.27 -15.99 -2.43
C GLU A 206 -11.80 -16.25 -1.00
N MET A 207 -10.96 -15.38 -0.44
CA MET A 207 -10.49 -15.51 0.95
C MET A 207 -11.64 -15.47 1.98
N ALA A 208 -12.66 -14.64 1.74
CA ALA A 208 -13.84 -14.61 2.60
C ALA A 208 -14.66 -15.91 2.52
N ALA A 209 -14.86 -16.46 1.33
CA ALA A 209 -15.58 -17.72 1.13
C ALA A 209 -14.85 -18.92 1.75
N GLU A 210 -13.51 -18.88 1.74
CA GLU A 210 -12.66 -19.89 2.37
C GLU A 210 -12.48 -19.70 3.89
N GLY A 211 -12.92 -18.56 4.44
CA GLY A 211 -12.74 -18.21 5.86
C GLY A 211 -11.29 -17.87 6.23
N THR A 212 -10.47 -17.50 5.24
CA THR A 212 -9.04 -17.18 5.40
C THR A 212 -8.75 -15.69 5.46
N LEU A 213 -9.75 -14.84 5.16
CA LEU A 213 -9.61 -13.38 5.23
C LEU A 213 -9.28 -12.91 6.66
N LEU A 214 -8.13 -12.25 6.82
CA LEU A 214 -7.55 -11.93 8.13
C LEU A 214 -8.15 -10.68 8.80
N PHE A 215 -8.72 -9.77 8.02
CA PHE A 215 -9.28 -8.50 8.50
C PHE A 215 -10.44 -8.03 7.61
N PRO A 216 -11.33 -7.14 8.11
CA PRO A 216 -12.44 -6.61 7.31
C PRO A 216 -11.99 -5.98 5.99
N ALA A 217 -12.81 -6.12 4.95
CA ALA A 217 -12.55 -5.52 3.65
C ALA A 217 -13.75 -4.74 3.14
N ILE A 218 -13.50 -3.56 2.58
CA ILE A 218 -14.49 -2.73 1.90
C ILE A 218 -14.21 -2.79 0.40
N ASN A 219 -15.22 -3.20 -0.35
CA ASN A 219 -15.21 -3.20 -1.81
C ASN A 219 -15.57 -1.80 -2.31
N VAL A 220 -14.56 -1.00 -2.67
CA VAL A 220 -14.74 0.34 -3.24
C VAL A 220 -15.15 0.24 -4.71
N ASN A 221 -14.61 -0.75 -5.43
CA ASN A 221 -14.88 -0.96 -6.85
C ASN A 221 -16.38 -0.98 -7.20
N ASP A 222 -17.20 -1.69 -6.41
CA ASP A 222 -18.63 -1.88 -6.70
C ASP A 222 -19.51 -0.69 -6.29
N CYS A 223 -18.94 0.40 -5.74
CA CYS A 223 -19.65 1.67 -5.66
C CYS A 223 -20.04 2.12 -7.08
N VAL A 224 -21.28 2.60 -7.26
CA VAL A 224 -21.76 3.04 -8.58
C VAL A 224 -20.91 4.17 -9.14
N THR A 225 -20.52 5.11 -8.28
CA THR A 225 -19.65 6.25 -8.61
C THR A 225 -18.20 5.85 -8.89
N LYS A 226 -17.85 4.57 -8.72
CA LYS A 226 -16.57 3.99 -9.10
C LYS A 226 -16.77 3.16 -10.37
N SER A 227 -17.37 1.98 -10.27
CA SER A 227 -17.56 1.01 -11.38
C SER A 227 -18.20 1.55 -12.67
N LYS A 228 -18.91 2.68 -12.63
CA LYS A 228 -19.57 3.28 -13.79
C LYS A 228 -18.96 4.61 -14.25
N PHE A 229 -17.91 5.09 -13.60
CA PHE A 229 -17.32 6.41 -13.87
C PHE A 229 -15.79 6.41 -13.92
N ASP A 230 -15.17 5.88 -12.86
CA ASP A 230 -13.71 5.72 -12.72
C ASP A 230 -13.10 5.05 -13.97
#